data_AF-A0AAV0XZU5-F1
#
_entry.id   AF-A0AAV0XZU5-F1
#
_cell.length_a   1.000
_cell.length_b   1.000
_cell.length_c   1.000
_cell.angle_alpha   90.00
_cell.angle_beta   90.00
_cell.angle_gamma   90.00
#
_symmetry.space_group_name_H-M   'P 1'
#
loop_
_entity.id
_entity.type
_entity.pdbx_description
1 polymer ?
#
loop_
_entity_poly.entity_id
_entity_poly.type
_entity_poly.pdbx_seq_one_letter_code
_entity_poly.pdbx_strand_id
1 'polypeptide(L)'
;MSEAKGIGVIQINLNNSWTAQQLLLQTMAERGSRVAVLSEYNRPMGDSDHWAESLDRKCAVFAPNSSDVTLAEQGAGVGFVWVWLDDVLLYSCYCTPNCSIQEYDLFLGGLEPSIAHQQRAPVNLVVAGDFNSHSPEWGSARLNTRGSMLSDFATSLGLTVCNVGSRPTFSRVNAA
;
A
#
# COMPACT_ATOMS: atom_id res chain seq x y z
N MET A 1 21.47 -16.93 18.79
CA MET A 1 20.22 -17.04 18.01
C MET A 1 19.93 -15.67 17.46
N SER A 2 20.07 -15.47 16.15
CA SER A 2 19.68 -14.21 15.51
C SER A 2 18.17 -14.08 15.68
N GLU A 3 17.68 -12.98 16.26
CA GLU A 3 16.29 -12.58 16.04
C GLU A 3 16.05 -12.58 14.53
N ALA A 4 14.96 -13.19 14.08
CA ALA A 4 14.50 -13.01 12.72
C ALA A 4 14.18 -11.51 12.56
N LYS A 5 15.10 -10.77 11.95
CA LYS A 5 14.92 -9.35 11.69
C LYS A 5 13.77 -9.23 10.69
N GLY A 6 12.60 -8.78 11.16
CA GLY A 6 11.45 -8.54 10.29
C GLY A 6 11.81 -7.60 9.14
N ILE A 7 11.14 -7.76 7.99
CA ILE A 7 11.33 -6.88 6.84
C ILE A 7 10.74 -5.51 7.19
N GLY A 8 11.59 -4.48 7.30
CA GLY A 8 11.14 -3.11 7.53
C GLY A 8 10.44 -2.55 6.30
N VAL A 9 9.18 -2.13 6.46
CA VAL A 9 8.34 -1.55 5.38
C VAL A 9 8.00 -0.09 5.70
N ILE A 10 8.08 0.79 4.70
CA ILE A 10 7.55 2.16 4.76
C ILE A 10 6.32 2.28 3.86
N GLN A 11 5.18 2.69 4.40
CA GLN A 11 4.02 3.11 3.60
C GLN A 11 3.98 4.63 3.49
N ILE A 12 3.85 5.17 2.26
CA ILE A 12 3.79 6.62 2.05
C ILE A 12 3.05 7.01 0.76
N ASN A 13 2.23 8.05 0.83
CA ASN A 13 1.76 8.79 -0.34
C ASN A 13 2.75 9.92 -0.64
N LEU A 14 3.37 9.90 -1.82
CA LEU A 14 4.41 10.83 -2.23
C LEU A 14 3.87 12.09 -2.93
N ASN A 15 2.56 12.13 -3.21
CA ASN A 15 1.86 13.27 -3.79
C ASN A 15 2.57 13.85 -5.05
N ASN A 16 3.05 12.97 -5.92
CA ASN A 16 3.84 13.22 -7.12
C ASN A 16 5.10 14.08 -6.91
N SER A 17 5.62 14.15 -5.69
CA SER A 17 6.74 15.01 -5.34
C SER A 17 8.08 14.31 -5.52
N TRP A 18 8.92 14.85 -6.40
CA TRP A 18 10.32 14.43 -6.54
C TRP A 18 11.09 14.57 -5.23
N THR A 19 10.89 15.68 -4.52
CA THR A 19 11.52 15.92 -3.22
C THR A 19 11.11 14.88 -2.18
N ALA A 20 9.82 14.49 -2.15
CA ALA A 20 9.35 13.46 -1.24
C ALA A 20 9.97 12.09 -1.58
N GLN A 21 10.16 11.77 -2.86
CA GLN A 21 10.88 10.56 -3.27
C GLN A 21 12.33 10.54 -2.79
N GLN A 22 13.06 11.65 -2.92
CA GLN A 22 14.44 11.73 -2.43
C GLN A 22 14.51 11.58 -0.90
N LEU A 23 13.58 12.19 -0.17
CA LEU A 23 13.48 12.04 1.28
C LEU A 23 13.12 10.61 1.69
N LEU A 24 12.26 9.92 0.93
CA LEU A 24 11.96 8.51 1.15
C LEU A 24 13.22 7.65 1.07
N LEU A 25 14.05 7.82 0.03
CA LEU A 25 15.29 7.05 -0.13
C LEU A 25 16.22 7.21 1.09
N GLN A 26 16.43 8.46 1.53
CA GLN A 26 17.23 8.74 2.74
C GLN A 26 16.58 8.12 3.99
N THR A 27 15.27 8.23 4.13
CA THR A 27 14.54 7.69 5.29
C THR A 27 14.62 6.17 5.33
N MET A 28 14.53 5.49 4.19
CA MET A 28 14.69 4.03 4.10
C MET A 28 16.10 3.61 4.53
N ALA A 29 17.12 4.32 4.07
CA ALA A 29 18.51 4.05 4.46
C ALA A 29 18.73 4.23 5.97
N GLU A 30 18.25 5.34 6.55
CA GLU A 30 18.39 5.62 7.99
C GLU A 30 17.64 4.62 8.87
N ARG A 31 16.47 4.16 8.43
CA ARG A 31 15.63 3.21 9.19
C ARG A 31 15.96 1.75 8.91
N GLY A 32 16.85 1.47 7.95
CA GLY A 32 17.08 0.11 7.47
C GLY A 32 15.82 -0.54 6.88
N SER A 33 14.90 0.25 6.32
CA SER A 33 13.70 -0.27 5.66
C SER A 33 14.07 -0.83 4.29
N ARG A 34 13.59 -2.04 4.01
CA ARG A 34 13.95 -2.82 2.82
C ARG A 34 12.92 -2.69 1.70
N VAL A 35 11.69 -2.32 2.05
CA VAL A 35 10.57 -2.20 1.10
C VAL A 35 9.79 -0.93 1.38
N ALA A 36 9.25 -0.32 0.34
CA ALA A 36 8.29 0.76 0.44
C ALA A 36 7.01 0.47 -0.36
N VAL A 37 5.87 0.82 0.24
CA VAL A 37 4.53 0.80 -0.34
C VAL A 37 4.17 2.25 -0.66
N LEU A 38 3.96 2.54 -1.95
CA LEU A 38 3.93 3.90 -2.46
C LEU A 38 2.59 4.22 -3.11
N SER A 39 2.08 5.41 -2.84
CA SER A 39 1.00 6.02 -3.61
C SER A 39 1.46 7.34 -4.24
N GLU A 40 0.95 7.67 -5.43
CA GLU A 40 1.22 8.90 -6.18
C GLU A 40 2.72 9.23 -6.25
N TYR A 41 3.52 8.30 -6.78
CA TYR A 41 4.96 8.51 -6.98
C TYR A 41 5.22 9.41 -8.20
N ASN A 42 6.33 10.17 -8.20
CA ASN A 42 6.66 11.07 -9.31
C ASN A 42 7.16 10.32 -10.56
N ARG A 43 8.07 9.36 -10.34
CA ARG A 43 8.61 8.48 -11.39
C ARG A 43 9.11 7.15 -10.79
N PRO A 44 9.22 6.07 -11.59
CA PRO A 44 9.82 4.81 -11.15
C PRO A 44 11.24 4.99 -10.61
N MET A 45 11.61 4.23 -9.58
CA MET A 45 12.89 4.34 -8.88
C MET A 45 13.84 3.15 -9.07
N GLY A 46 13.42 2.10 -9.77
CA GLY A 46 14.20 0.87 -9.99
C GLY A 46 13.92 0.22 -11.33
N ASP A 47 14.63 -0.87 -11.61
CA ASP A 47 14.33 -1.78 -12.73
C ASP A 47 13.18 -2.73 -12.37
N SER A 48 12.88 -3.69 -13.25
CA SER A 48 11.80 -4.66 -13.07
C SER A 48 11.93 -5.54 -11.83
N ASP A 49 13.15 -5.69 -11.30
CA ASP A 49 13.42 -6.55 -10.13
C ASP A 49 13.27 -5.77 -8.82
N HIS A 50 13.21 -4.44 -8.89
CA HIS A 50 13.20 -3.53 -7.74
C HIS A 50 11.96 -2.63 -7.72
N TRP A 51 11.14 -2.67 -8.77
CA TRP A 51 9.98 -1.83 -8.95
C TRP A 51 8.79 -2.60 -9.52
N ALA A 52 7.68 -2.57 -8.80
CA ALA A 52 6.39 -3.09 -9.23
C ALA A 52 5.36 -1.95 -9.17
N GLU A 53 4.56 -1.73 -10.22
CA GLU A 53 3.55 -0.66 -10.26
C GLU A 53 2.17 -1.14 -10.69
N SER A 54 1.14 -0.40 -10.28
CA SER A 54 -0.25 -0.64 -10.71
C SER A 54 -0.44 -0.30 -12.19
N LEU A 55 -1.49 -0.84 -12.82
CA LEU A 55 -1.76 -0.64 -14.25
C LEU A 55 -2.06 0.84 -14.60
N ASP A 56 -2.60 1.59 -13.64
CA ASP A 56 -2.85 3.03 -13.74
C ASP A 56 -1.68 3.90 -13.25
N ARG A 57 -0.57 3.27 -12.82
CA ARG A 57 0.67 3.94 -12.40
C ARG A 57 0.47 4.91 -11.24
N LYS A 58 -0.42 4.55 -10.33
CA LYS A 58 -0.80 5.35 -9.16
C LYS A 58 -0.25 4.82 -7.85
N CYS A 59 0.11 3.55 -7.80
CA CYS A 59 0.79 2.99 -6.64
C CYS A 59 1.86 1.99 -7.06
N ALA A 60 2.81 1.73 -6.16
CA ALA A 60 3.96 0.90 -6.43
C ALA A 60 4.49 0.22 -5.17
N VAL A 61 5.15 -0.92 -5.35
CA VAL A 61 6.08 -1.48 -4.37
C VAL A 61 7.50 -1.25 -4.87
N PHE A 62 8.36 -0.77 -3.98
CA PHE A 62 9.75 -0.47 -4.29
C PHE A 62 10.69 -1.16 -3.29
N ALA A 63 11.71 -1.83 -3.79
CA ALA A 63 12.83 -2.35 -3.03
C ALA A 63 14.12 -1.62 -3.48
N PRO A 64 14.89 -0.97 -2.59
CA PRO A 64 16.13 -0.35 -2.99
C PRO A 64 17.14 -1.38 -3.50
N ASN A 65 17.93 -1.05 -4.53
CA ASN A 65 18.98 -1.94 -5.05
C ASN A 65 20.06 -2.30 -4.01
N SER A 66 20.16 -1.53 -2.92
CA SER A 66 21.02 -1.85 -1.77
C SER A 66 20.44 -2.92 -0.85
N SER A 67 19.18 -3.30 -1.05
CA SER A 67 18.53 -4.39 -0.33
C SER A 67 18.76 -5.72 -1.06
N ASP A 68 18.71 -6.81 -0.31
CA ASP A 68 18.69 -8.19 -0.78
C ASP A 68 17.29 -8.66 -1.20
N VAL A 69 16.33 -7.74 -1.36
CA VAL A 69 14.95 -8.03 -1.76
C VAL A 69 14.79 -7.80 -3.26
N THR A 70 14.25 -8.79 -3.96
CA THR A 70 13.81 -8.66 -5.36
C THR A 70 12.31 -8.92 -5.48
N LEU A 71 11.66 -8.24 -6.43
CA LEU A 71 10.22 -8.27 -6.69
C LEU A 71 9.91 -9.21 -7.88
N ALA A 72 10.46 -10.42 -7.84
CA ALA A 72 10.41 -11.36 -8.96
C ALA A 72 8.99 -11.89 -9.26
N GLU A 73 8.20 -12.11 -8.20
CA GLU A 73 6.84 -12.61 -8.30
C GLU A 73 5.86 -11.47 -8.01
N GLN A 74 5.26 -10.92 -9.07
CA GLN A 74 4.42 -9.73 -9.00
C GLN A 74 3.24 -9.78 -9.95
N GLY A 75 2.24 -8.95 -9.69
CA GLY A 75 1.11 -8.72 -10.59
C GLY A 75 0.38 -7.43 -10.24
N ALA A 76 -0.50 -6.99 -11.13
CA ALA A 76 -1.12 -5.67 -11.01
C ALA A 76 -2.57 -5.65 -11.48
N GLY A 77 -3.33 -4.71 -10.91
CA GLY A 77 -4.63 -4.29 -11.38
C GLY A 77 -4.69 -2.76 -11.46
N VAL A 78 -5.87 -2.23 -11.77
CA VAL A 78 -6.12 -0.78 -11.69
C VAL A 78 -6.27 -0.40 -10.22
N GLY A 79 -5.46 0.55 -9.73
CA GLY A 79 -5.45 0.99 -8.33
C GLY A 79 -4.69 0.09 -7.36
N PHE A 80 -4.10 -1.03 -7.80
CA PHE A 80 -3.27 -1.87 -6.93
C PHE A 80 -2.16 -2.61 -7.69
N VAL A 81 -1.13 -2.98 -6.94
CA VAL A 81 -0.07 -3.90 -7.34
C VAL A 81 0.24 -4.81 -6.16
N TRP A 82 0.66 -6.04 -6.45
CA TRP A 82 1.10 -6.98 -5.43
C TRP A 82 2.44 -7.61 -5.79
N VAL A 83 3.17 -7.99 -4.76
CA VAL A 83 4.43 -8.71 -4.85
C VAL A 83 4.50 -9.79 -3.79
N TRP A 84 5.15 -10.91 -4.10
CA TRP A 84 5.57 -11.90 -3.13
C TRP A 84 6.97 -11.58 -2.62
N LEU A 85 7.11 -11.56 -1.30
CA LEU A 85 8.37 -11.41 -0.56
C LEU A 85 8.54 -12.67 0.29
N ASP A 86 9.18 -13.70 -0.27
CA ASP A 86 9.20 -15.05 0.29
C ASP A 86 7.77 -15.58 0.56
N ASP A 87 7.41 -15.72 1.84
CA ASP A 87 6.10 -16.19 2.32
C ASP A 87 5.09 -15.05 2.61
N VAL A 88 5.47 -13.80 2.33
CA VAL A 88 4.64 -12.60 2.55
C VAL A 88 4.07 -12.11 1.22
N LEU A 89 2.76 -11.94 1.15
CA LEU A 89 2.09 -11.28 0.04
C LEU A 89 1.79 -9.82 0.41
N LEU A 90 2.37 -8.89 -0.33
CA LEU A 90 2.27 -7.46 -0.08
C LEU A 90 1.52 -6.76 -1.20
N TYR A 91 0.46 -6.04 -0.86
CA TYR A 91 -0.28 -5.17 -1.76
C TYR A 91 0.03 -3.69 -1.48
N SER A 92 0.27 -2.95 -2.55
CA SER A 92 0.18 -1.50 -2.57
C SER A 92 -1.10 -1.09 -3.27
N CYS A 93 -1.88 -0.22 -2.63
CA CYS A 93 -3.16 0.26 -3.12
C CYS A 93 -3.22 1.79 -3.20
N TYR A 94 -3.97 2.29 -4.16
CA TYR A 94 -4.38 3.69 -4.20
C TYR A 94 -5.74 3.83 -4.86
N CYS A 95 -6.64 4.56 -4.20
CA CYS A 95 -7.89 5.00 -4.80
C CYS A 95 -7.97 6.52 -4.74
N THR A 96 -8.17 7.16 -5.90
CA THR A 96 -8.24 8.62 -5.98
C THR A 96 -9.40 9.20 -5.14
N PRO A 97 -9.22 10.33 -4.46
CA PRO A 97 -10.31 10.95 -3.70
C PRO A 97 -11.47 11.36 -4.61
N ASN A 98 -11.21 11.61 -5.90
CA ASN A 98 -12.18 12.13 -6.86
C ASN A 98 -13.02 11.05 -7.56
N CYS A 99 -12.90 9.77 -7.19
CA CYS A 99 -13.72 8.72 -7.78
C CYS A 99 -15.18 8.77 -7.28
N SER A 100 -16.10 8.30 -8.11
CA SER A 100 -17.46 7.98 -7.69
C SER A 100 -17.48 6.77 -6.75
N ILE A 101 -18.61 6.56 -6.06
CA ILE A 101 -18.79 5.37 -5.22
C ILE A 101 -18.80 4.09 -6.07
N GLN A 102 -19.32 4.15 -7.31
CA GLN A 102 -19.29 3.03 -8.25
C GLN A 102 -17.86 2.68 -8.66
N GLU A 103 -17.00 3.66 -8.93
CA GLU A 103 -15.59 3.40 -9.22
C GLU A 103 -14.84 2.86 -8.00
N TYR A 104 -15.21 3.31 -6.79
CA TYR A 104 -14.66 2.74 -5.55
C TYR A 104 -15.07 1.27 -5.35
N ASP A 105 -16.33 0.94 -5.65
CA ASP A 105 -16.85 -0.43 -5.64
C ASP A 105 -16.11 -1.33 -6.64
N LEU A 106 -15.92 -0.84 -7.88
CA LEU A 106 -15.15 -1.54 -8.91
C LEU A 106 -13.69 -1.75 -8.49
N PHE A 107 -13.08 -0.77 -7.82
CA PHE A 107 -11.73 -0.90 -7.27
C PHE A 107 -11.65 -2.04 -6.24
N LEU A 108 -12.56 -2.09 -5.27
CA LEU A 108 -12.62 -3.19 -4.28
C LEU A 108 -12.96 -4.53 -4.94
N GLY A 109 -13.90 -4.54 -5.90
CA GLY A 109 -14.29 -5.71 -6.66
C GLY A 109 -13.20 -6.26 -7.59
N GLY A 110 -12.18 -5.46 -7.93
CA GLY A 110 -10.95 -5.95 -8.58
C GLY A 110 -9.92 -6.48 -7.58
N LEU A 111 -9.80 -5.84 -6.42
CA LEU A 111 -8.85 -6.21 -5.38
C LEU A 111 -9.22 -7.51 -4.66
N GLU A 112 -10.50 -7.71 -4.33
CA GLU A 112 -11.01 -8.89 -3.62
C GLU A 112 -10.69 -10.21 -4.35
N PRO A 113 -11.08 -10.40 -5.62
CA PRO A 113 -10.74 -11.62 -6.33
C PRO A 113 -9.24 -11.75 -6.58
N SER A 114 -8.48 -10.64 -6.66
CA SER A 114 -7.03 -10.71 -6.76
C SER A 114 -6.41 -11.32 -5.51
N ILE A 115 -6.93 -11.00 -4.32
CA ILE A 115 -6.47 -11.56 -3.04
C ILE A 115 -6.96 -13.01 -2.89
N ALA A 116 -8.24 -13.26 -3.16
CA ALA A 116 -8.87 -14.56 -2.93
C ALA A 116 -8.32 -15.67 -3.85
N HIS A 117 -7.88 -15.33 -5.06
CA HIS A 117 -7.42 -16.31 -6.06
C HIS A 117 -5.89 -16.32 -6.24
N GLN A 118 -5.15 -16.00 -5.19
CA GLN A 118 -3.70 -16.14 -5.20
C GLN A 118 -3.27 -17.59 -5.38
N GLN A 119 -2.17 -17.79 -6.10
CA GLN A 119 -1.70 -19.14 -6.49
C GLN A 119 -1.31 -20.01 -5.29
N ARG A 120 -0.90 -19.37 -4.18
CA ARG A 120 -0.55 -20.00 -2.92
C ARG A 120 -1.05 -19.15 -1.75
N ALA A 121 -1.30 -19.79 -0.61
CA ALA A 121 -1.68 -19.10 0.62
C ALA A 121 -0.43 -18.48 1.28
N PRO A 122 -0.41 -17.16 1.56
CA PRO A 122 0.71 -16.54 2.26
C PRO A 122 0.72 -16.88 3.74
N VAL A 123 1.89 -16.85 4.36
CA VAL A 123 2.00 -16.85 5.83
C VAL A 123 1.51 -15.52 6.38
N ASN A 124 1.83 -14.41 5.69
CA ASN A 124 1.31 -13.08 6.01
C ASN A 124 0.81 -12.37 4.75
N LEU A 125 -0.41 -11.84 4.80
CA LEU A 125 -0.97 -10.95 3.79
C LEU A 125 -1.02 -9.53 4.35
N VAL A 126 -0.43 -8.58 3.62
CA VAL A 126 -0.46 -7.16 3.97
C VAL A 126 -1.09 -6.39 2.83
N VAL A 127 -2.16 -5.65 3.14
CA VAL A 127 -2.80 -4.71 2.22
C VAL A 127 -2.60 -3.30 2.76
N ALA A 128 -1.86 -2.48 2.01
CA ALA A 128 -1.40 -1.18 2.45
C ALA A 128 -1.57 -0.16 1.32
N GLY A 129 -1.81 1.10 1.67
CA GLY A 129 -2.03 2.14 0.67
C GLY A 129 -2.86 3.31 1.15
N ASP A 130 -3.25 4.16 0.20
CA ASP A 130 -4.12 5.29 0.43
C ASP A 130 -5.47 5.08 -0.26
N PHE A 131 -6.47 4.72 0.55
CA PHE A 131 -7.81 4.38 0.10
C PHE A 131 -8.73 5.60 -0.01
N ASN A 132 -8.31 6.79 0.44
CA ASN A 132 -9.19 7.97 0.51
C ASN A 132 -10.58 7.67 1.12
N SER A 133 -10.57 6.95 2.25
CA SER A 133 -11.74 6.51 3.01
C SER A 133 -11.60 6.86 4.50
N HIS A 134 -12.72 7.02 5.19
CA HIS A 134 -12.76 7.46 6.59
C HIS A 134 -13.55 6.46 7.42
N SER A 135 -12.91 5.87 8.45
CA SER A 135 -13.55 5.04 9.47
C SER A 135 -12.84 5.19 10.82
N PRO A 136 -13.58 5.15 11.95
CA PRO A 136 -12.98 5.04 13.29
C PRO A 136 -12.03 3.84 13.44
N GLU A 137 -12.20 2.78 12.66
CA GLU A 137 -11.36 1.57 12.71
C GLU A 137 -9.88 1.85 12.41
N TRP A 138 -9.60 2.81 11.54
CA TRP A 138 -8.23 3.30 11.28
C TRP A 138 -7.98 4.71 11.81
N GLY A 139 -8.72 5.11 12.86
CA GLY A 139 -8.45 6.30 13.65
C GLY A 139 -9.04 7.61 13.11
N SER A 140 -9.93 7.56 12.12
CA SER A 140 -10.64 8.74 11.64
C SER A 140 -11.75 9.17 12.60
N ALA A 141 -11.97 10.47 12.79
CA ALA A 141 -13.10 10.99 13.56
C ALA A 141 -14.45 10.86 12.84
N ARG A 142 -14.44 10.55 11.54
CA ARG A 142 -15.62 10.44 10.69
C ARG A 142 -15.69 9.03 10.08
N LEU A 143 -16.91 8.58 9.83
CA LEU A 143 -17.22 7.43 8.99
C LEU A 143 -17.84 7.95 7.67
N ASN A 144 -17.37 7.47 6.52
CA ASN A 144 -17.99 7.73 5.23
C ASN A 144 -18.35 6.42 4.51
N THR A 145 -19.12 6.51 3.42
CA THR A 145 -19.56 5.33 2.64
C THR A 145 -18.38 4.45 2.20
N ARG A 146 -17.29 5.05 1.72
CA ARG A 146 -16.07 4.32 1.35
C ARG A 146 -15.43 3.58 2.53
N GLY A 147 -15.51 4.18 3.73
CA GLY A 147 -15.03 3.57 4.96
C GLY A 147 -15.85 2.35 5.35
N SER A 148 -17.18 2.43 5.28
CA SER A 148 -18.05 1.26 5.48
C SER A 148 -17.73 0.16 4.47
N MET A 149 -17.64 0.49 3.18
CA MET A 149 -17.32 -0.50 2.13
C MET A 149 -15.96 -1.16 2.33
N LEU A 150 -14.93 -0.39 2.72
CA LEU A 150 -13.61 -0.95 2.98
C LEU A 150 -13.58 -1.82 4.25
N SER A 151 -14.36 -1.48 5.27
CA SER A 151 -14.55 -2.31 6.46
C SER A 151 -15.23 -3.64 6.12
N ASP A 152 -16.28 -3.61 5.30
CA ASP A 152 -17.00 -4.80 4.85
C ASP A 152 -16.09 -5.70 4.01
N PHE A 153 -15.30 -5.11 3.10
CA PHE A 153 -14.25 -5.80 2.34
C PHE A 153 -13.18 -6.43 3.24
N ALA A 154 -12.68 -5.70 4.25
CA ALA A 154 -11.71 -6.24 5.18
C ALA A 154 -12.29 -7.43 5.94
N THR A 155 -13.54 -7.32 6.37
CA THR A 155 -14.26 -8.38 7.08
C THR A 155 -14.50 -9.61 6.20
N SER A 156 -14.88 -9.43 4.93
CA SER A 156 -15.15 -10.55 4.00
C SER A 156 -13.90 -11.40 3.75
N LEU A 157 -12.72 -10.77 3.77
CA LEU A 157 -11.42 -11.41 3.59
C LEU A 157 -10.74 -11.81 4.92
N GLY A 158 -11.38 -11.58 6.07
CA GLY A 158 -10.80 -11.86 7.39
C GLY A 158 -9.55 -11.03 7.71
N LEU A 159 -9.40 -9.86 7.10
CA LEU A 159 -8.30 -8.93 7.36
C LEU A 159 -8.51 -8.21 8.69
N THR A 160 -7.39 -7.89 9.35
CA THR A 160 -7.39 -7.10 10.58
C THR A 160 -6.73 -5.75 10.33
N VAL A 161 -7.33 -4.68 10.83
CA VAL A 161 -6.77 -3.33 10.73
C VAL A 161 -5.55 -3.20 11.64
N CYS A 162 -4.41 -2.82 11.04
CA CYS A 162 -3.14 -2.62 11.76
C CYS A 162 -2.88 -1.18 12.19
N ASN A 163 -3.74 -0.23 11.80
CA ASN A 163 -3.63 1.17 12.22
C ASN A 163 -3.83 1.29 13.73
N VAL A 164 -2.98 2.07 14.40
CA VAL A 164 -3.07 2.31 15.84
C VAL A 164 -3.09 3.81 16.12
N GLY A 165 -3.96 4.21 17.05
CA GLY A 165 -4.14 5.61 17.45
C GLY A 165 -4.93 6.42 16.42
N SER A 166 -4.89 7.74 16.58
CA SER A 166 -5.70 8.70 15.80
C SER A 166 -4.87 9.84 15.21
N ARG A 167 -3.54 9.67 15.15
CA ARG A 167 -2.66 10.68 14.55
C ARG A 167 -2.98 10.75 13.04
N PRO A 168 -3.31 11.94 12.50
CA PRO A 168 -3.63 12.07 11.07
C PRO A 168 -2.46 11.59 10.20
N THR A 169 -2.75 10.75 9.21
CA THR A 169 -1.80 10.30 8.17
C THR A 169 -1.68 11.32 7.03
N PHE A 170 -2.63 12.25 6.94
CA PHE A 170 -2.66 13.36 6.00
C PHE A 170 -2.95 14.66 6.73
N SER A 171 -2.25 15.73 6.37
CA SER A 171 -2.46 17.06 6.93
C SER A 171 -2.21 18.10 5.87
N ARG A 172 -3.11 19.09 5.77
CA ARG A 172 -2.93 20.30 4.97
C ARG A 172 -3.15 21.49 5.87
N VAL A 173 -2.43 22.59 5.62
CA VAL A 173 -2.48 23.82 6.43
C VAL A 173 -3.89 24.46 6.44
N ASN A 174 -4.83 24.01 5.60
CA ASN A 174 -6.22 24.51 5.52
C ASN A 174 -7.29 23.39 5.42
N ALA A 175 -7.06 22.18 5.92
CA ALA A 175 -8.11 21.15 5.95
C ALA A 175 -8.96 21.28 7.22
N ALA A 176 -10.20 21.78 7.09
CA ALA A 176 -11.23 21.80 8.13
C ALA A 176 -12.11 20.53 8.09
#